data_AF-A0A3A1Y9U8-F1
#
_entry.id   AF-A0A3A1Y9U8-F1
#
_cell.length_a   1.000
_cell.length_b   1.000
_cell.length_c   1.000
_cell.angle_alpha   90.00
_cell.angle_beta   90.00
_cell.angle_gamma   90.00
#
_symmetry.space_group_name_H-M   'P 1'
#
loop_
_entity.id
_entity.type
_entity.pdbx_description
1 polymer ?
#
loop_
_entity_poly.entity_id
_entity_poly.type
_entity_poly.pdbx_seq_one_letter_code
_entity_poly.pdbx_strand_id
1 'polypeptide(L)'
;MTEHNPIAFAISLLQDKWKRSVENKDFEFVRWIINREDFDIFKGFLKLESTSYGHLEETFVVMLTPFEASKEYAKMLVVDWIDLFEKEATLCGYNQWKKEKDYKSLLKSNQELDDTISIFADFLRDFKKYEGKKSKLVLTLMPYAVTNVDEYNFWIQKFLKNIPEKVALMTIESMGEQTQDDFFGKRFPKHINITATNLFNSADIYKQLATSGDLNDPQVAFRQCLFEMGTAAKNKNKSKVYQWGNKALVCTQQSGDKLFWASAHIVFAGFLFSFEDVKKIEELLDKGIYICEELLLNEEKITETVGLLAQFYGYKGISLNLQRKYEKSIDWFEKQADILEKHNQIVMAIGAYQNALLMAHRSNKERIKKIVDKAFPIGYKLDDDLLRASAFPIIAYWYLQKNSLQKEEISAIRSRLSYLYTDNWELSAKKHFVIVSENYIK
;
A
#
# COMPACT_ATOMS: atom_id res chain seq x y z
N MET A 1 -31.07 4.87 -16.02
CA MET A 1 -30.13 3.75 -15.82
C MET A 1 -29.30 4.12 -14.61
N THR A 2 -29.55 3.50 -13.47
CA THR A 2 -28.84 3.79 -12.21
C THR A 2 -27.42 3.26 -12.32
N GLU A 3 -26.43 4.16 -12.26
CA GLU A 3 -25.01 3.82 -12.11
C GLU A 3 -24.85 2.94 -10.86
N HIS A 4 -24.78 1.63 -11.05
CA HIS A 4 -24.49 0.72 -9.95
C HIS A 4 -23.05 0.92 -9.51
N ASN A 5 -22.86 1.35 -8.26
CA ASN A 5 -21.55 1.41 -7.62
C ASN A 5 -20.83 0.04 -7.77
N PRO A 6 -19.70 -0.04 -8.49
CA PRO A 6 -19.01 -1.31 -8.76
C PRO A 6 -18.59 -2.08 -7.49
N ILE A 7 -18.27 -1.35 -6.41
CA ILE A 7 -17.95 -1.95 -5.11
C ILE A 7 -19.19 -2.58 -4.49
N ALA A 8 -20.34 -1.90 -4.55
CA ALA A 8 -21.60 -2.45 -4.04
C ALA A 8 -22.00 -3.73 -4.81
N PHE A 9 -21.78 -3.77 -6.12
CA PHE A 9 -21.98 -4.98 -6.91
C PHE A 9 -21.07 -6.12 -6.45
N ALA A 10 -19.77 -5.88 -6.26
CA ALA A 10 -18.85 -6.90 -5.76
C ALA A 10 -19.21 -7.43 -4.36
N ILE A 11 -19.64 -6.54 -3.46
CA ILE A 11 -20.15 -6.93 -2.14
C ILE A 11 -21.42 -7.78 -2.28
N SER A 12 -22.32 -7.45 -3.21
CA SER A 12 -23.52 -8.27 -3.44
C SER A 12 -23.18 -9.69 -3.91
N LEU A 13 -22.13 -9.87 -4.71
CA LEU A 13 -21.65 -11.19 -5.11
C LEU A 13 -21.09 -11.99 -3.92
N LEU A 14 -20.42 -11.34 -2.97
CA LEU A 14 -19.96 -11.96 -1.73
C LEU A 14 -21.14 -12.37 -0.84
N GLN A 15 -22.15 -11.52 -0.70
CA GLN A 15 -23.39 -11.82 0.03
C GLN A 15 -24.11 -13.03 -0.58
N ASP A 16 -24.26 -13.06 -1.91
CA ASP A 16 -24.88 -14.19 -2.63
C ASP A 16 -24.06 -15.48 -2.46
N LYS A 17 -22.73 -15.38 -2.52
CA LYS A 17 -21.83 -16.51 -2.29
C LYS A 17 -21.95 -17.04 -0.86
N TRP A 18 -22.05 -16.16 0.14
CA TRP A 18 -22.30 -16.54 1.52
C TRP A 18 -23.63 -17.31 1.63
N LYS A 19 -24.74 -16.71 1.18
CA LYS A 19 -26.08 -17.29 1.25
C LYS A 19 -26.11 -18.70 0.67
N ARG A 20 -25.63 -18.88 -0.56
CA ARG A 20 -25.58 -20.21 -1.21
C ARG A 20 -24.67 -21.21 -0.48
N SER A 21 -23.62 -20.73 0.18
CA SER A 21 -22.68 -21.61 0.89
C SER A 21 -23.28 -22.17 2.19
N VAL A 22 -24.08 -21.35 2.88
CA VAL A 22 -24.62 -21.67 4.22
C VAL A 22 -26.08 -22.16 4.20
N GLU A 23 -26.80 -21.94 3.09
CA GLU A 23 -28.21 -22.30 2.94
C GLU A 23 -28.49 -23.76 3.34
N ASN A 24 -29.47 -23.95 4.21
CA ASN A 24 -29.92 -25.25 4.73
C ASN A 24 -28.83 -26.10 5.41
N LYS A 25 -27.74 -25.49 5.89
CA LYS A 25 -26.66 -26.18 6.61
C LYS A 25 -26.57 -25.70 8.04
N ASP A 26 -26.34 -26.62 8.97
CA ASP A 26 -25.86 -26.28 10.30
C ASP A 26 -24.32 -26.22 10.26
N PHE A 27 -23.76 -25.06 10.59
CA PHE A 27 -22.32 -24.79 10.53
C PHE A 27 -21.81 -24.12 11.81
N GLU A 28 -20.61 -24.49 12.22
CA GLU A 28 -19.91 -23.95 13.39
C GLU A 28 -18.59 -23.29 12.98
N PHE A 29 -18.03 -23.67 11.82
CA PHE A 29 -16.81 -23.09 11.29
C PHE A 29 -16.95 -22.73 9.82
N VAL A 30 -16.57 -21.51 9.45
CA VAL A 30 -16.51 -21.04 8.08
C VAL A 30 -15.11 -20.51 7.79
N ARG A 31 -14.50 -20.96 6.70
CA ARG A 31 -13.28 -20.34 6.19
C ARG A 31 -13.56 -19.67 4.85
N TRP A 32 -13.15 -18.41 4.72
CA TRP A 32 -13.03 -17.75 3.43
C TRP A 32 -11.61 -17.86 2.89
N ILE A 33 -11.47 -18.24 1.63
CA ILE A 33 -10.22 -18.21 0.87
C ILE A 33 -10.33 -17.11 -0.18
N ILE A 34 -9.45 -16.12 -0.12
CA ILE A 34 -9.55 -14.87 -0.88
C ILE A 34 -8.21 -14.56 -1.55
N ASN A 35 -8.23 -14.01 -2.76
CA ASN A 35 -7.01 -13.47 -3.35
C ASN A 35 -6.58 -12.20 -2.59
N ARG A 36 -5.27 -11.99 -2.44
CA ARG A 36 -4.74 -10.79 -1.76
C ARG A 36 -5.26 -9.47 -2.36
N GLU A 37 -5.40 -9.43 -3.69
CA GLU A 37 -5.91 -8.26 -4.41
C GLU A 37 -7.39 -7.93 -4.15
N ASP A 38 -8.18 -8.92 -3.70
CA ASP A 38 -9.61 -8.77 -3.42
C ASP A 38 -9.91 -8.47 -1.93
N PHE A 39 -8.88 -8.45 -1.09
CA PHE A 39 -9.01 -8.40 0.36
C PHE A 39 -9.69 -7.11 0.87
N ASP A 40 -9.40 -5.96 0.24
CA ASP A 40 -10.02 -4.69 0.65
C ASP A 40 -11.52 -4.62 0.32
N ILE A 41 -11.94 -5.20 -0.80
CA ILE A 41 -13.37 -5.33 -1.13
C ILE A 41 -14.03 -6.29 -0.14
N PHE A 42 -13.36 -7.38 0.23
CA PHE A 42 -13.87 -8.30 1.25
C PHE A 42 -14.00 -7.64 2.64
N LYS A 43 -13.04 -6.82 3.06
CA LYS A 43 -13.19 -6.00 4.28
C LYS A 43 -14.40 -5.07 4.17
N GLY A 44 -14.66 -4.51 2.99
CA GLY A 44 -15.86 -3.74 2.70
C GLY A 44 -17.15 -4.53 2.94
N PHE A 45 -17.19 -5.79 2.48
CA PHE A 45 -18.27 -6.73 2.79
C PHE A 45 -18.45 -6.93 4.29
N LEU A 46 -17.38 -7.29 5.03
CA LEU A 46 -17.46 -7.48 6.48
C LEU A 46 -17.94 -6.22 7.21
N LYS A 47 -17.41 -5.06 6.83
CA LYS A 47 -17.79 -3.77 7.41
C LYS A 47 -19.28 -3.49 7.18
N LEU A 48 -19.80 -3.76 5.99
CA LEU A 48 -21.23 -3.58 5.69
C LEU A 48 -22.10 -4.53 6.52
N GLU A 49 -21.75 -5.81 6.57
CA GLU A 49 -22.53 -6.83 7.30
C GLU A 49 -22.46 -6.67 8.83
N SER A 50 -21.44 -6.00 9.34
CA SER A 50 -21.36 -5.60 10.75
C SER A 50 -22.19 -4.34 11.08
N THR A 51 -22.96 -3.79 10.12
CA THR A 51 -23.86 -2.64 10.36
C THR A 51 -25.34 -3.02 10.28
N SER A 52 -26.22 -2.11 10.66
CA SER A 52 -27.67 -2.24 10.45
C SER A 52 -28.10 -2.24 8.97
N TYR A 53 -27.19 -1.90 8.05
CA TYR A 53 -27.42 -1.93 6.59
C TYR A 53 -26.95 -3.22 5.93
N GLY A 54 -26.43 -4.19 6.70
CA GLY A 54 -26.15 -5.54 6.24
C GLY A 54 -27.39 -6.22 5.66
N HIS A 55 -27.19 -7.11 4.70
CA HIS A 55 -28.29 -7.82 4.01
C HIS A 55 -28.33 -9.31 4.36
N LEU A 56 -27.37 -9.82 5.14
CA LEU A 56 -27.36 -11.18 5.64
C LEU A 56 -28.18 -11.29 6.94
N GLU A 57 -28.78 -12.46 7.16
CA GLU A 57 -29.61 -12.69 8.35
C GLU A 57 -28.76 -12.88 9.61
N GLU A 58 -27.55 -13.42 9.46
CA GLU A 58 -26.57 -13.57 10.53
C GLU A 58 -26.08 -12.22 11.05
N THR A 59 -25.67 -12.19 12.31
CA THR A 59 -24.99 -11.03 12.88
C THR A 59 -23.49 -11.26 12.81
N PHE A 60 -22.78 -10.38 12.11
CA PHE A 60 -21.33 -10.46 11.94
C PHE A 60 -20.63 -9.56 12.95
N VAL A 61 -19.74 -10.15 13.75
CA VAL A 61 -18.84 -9.41 14.64
C VAL A 61 -17.42 -9.70 14.23
N VAL A 62 -16.66 -8.66 13.92
CA VAL A 62 -15.28 -8.76 13.43
C VAL A 62 -14.33 -8.31 14.51
N MET A 63 -13.46 -9.21 14.95
CA MET A 63 -12.44 -8.96 15.96
C MET A 63 -11.08 -8.80 15.29
N LEU A 64 -10.44 -7.66 15.55
CA LEU A 64 -9.10 -7.33 15.03
C LEU A 64 -7.99 -7.55 16.06
N THR A 65 -8.33 -8.03 17.25
CA THR A 65 -7.43 -8.29 18.38
C THR A 65 -6.20 -9.09 17.92
N PRO A 66 -4.96 -8.66 18.27
CA PRO A 66 -3.77 -9.40 17.88
C PRO A 66 -3.70 -10.75 18.60
N PHE A 67 -3.10 -11.74 17.94
CA PHE A 67 -2.78 -13.01 18.57
C PHE A 67 -1.33 -13.00 19.06
N GLU A 68 -1.16 -12.85 20.37
CA GLU A 68 0.17 -12.86 21.01
C GLU A 68 0.48 -14.22 21.66
N ALA A 69 -0.49 -14.80 22.38
CA ALA A 69 -0.38 -16.09 23.05
C ALA A 69 -1.76 -16.72 23.28
N SER A 70 -1.84 -18.06 23.25
CA SER A 70 -3.12 -18.79 23.36
C SER A 70 -3.85 -18.53 24.67
N LYS A 71 -3.12 -18.49 25.80
CA LYS A 71 -3.72 -18.34 27.13
C LYS A 71 -4.40 -16.98 27.31
N GLU A 72 -3.92 -15.94 26.63
CA GLU A 72 -4.40 -14.58 26.77
C GLU A 72 -5.43 -14.18 25.72
N TYR A 73 -5.40 -14.80 24.53
CA TYR A 73 -6.18 -14.33 23.39
C TYR A 73 -7.69 -14.28 23.64
N ALA A 74 -8.27 -15.30 24.29
CA ALA A 74 -9.69 -15.29 24.67
C ALA A 74 -10.03 -14.15 25.64
N LYS A 75 -9.11 -13.80 26.55
CA LYS A 75 -9.29 -12.69 27.49
C LYS A 75 -9.30 -11.36 26.75
N MET A 76 -8.35 -11.17 25.84
CA MET A 76 -8.25 -9.96 25.02
C MET A 76 -9.51 -9.77 24.16
N LEU A 77 -10.03 -10.84 23.55
CA LEU A 77 -11.28 -10.79 22.77
C LEU A 77 -12.48 -10.33 23.62
N VAL A 78 -12.61 -10.83 24.86
CA VAL A 78 -13.67 -10.40 25.79
C VAL A 78 -13.54 -8.93 26.15
N VAL A 79 -12.32 -8.50 26.49
CA VAL A 79 -12.05 -7.10 26.89
C VAL A 79 -12.34 -6.15 25.73
N ASP A 80 -11.77 -6.41 24.55
CA ASP A 80 -11.93 -5.58 23.35
C ASP A 80 -13.40 -5.48 22.94
N TRP A 81 -14.15 -6.59 22.98
CA TRP A 81 -15.57 -6.59 22.65
C TRP A 81 -16.36 -5.73 23.63
N ILE A 82 -16.15 -5.91 24.93
CA ILE A 82 -16.86 -5.14 25.96
C ILE A 82 -16.56 -3.64 25.81
N ASP A 83 -15.29 -3.28 25.64
CA ASP A 83 -14.87 -1.89 25.48
C ASP A 83 -15.51 -1.25 24.24
N LEU A 84 -15.53 -1.98 23.12
CA LEU A 84 -16.19 -1.53 21.90
C LEU A 84 -17.69 -1.33 22.10
N PHE A 85 -18.37 -2.32 22.71
CA PHE A 85 -19.81 -2.26 22.94
C PHE A 85 -20.19 -1.11 23.89
N GLU A 86 -19.47 -0.92 24.99
CA GLU A 86 -19.73 0.15 25.96
C GLU A 86 -19.55 1.54 25.34
N LYS A 87 -18.51 1.69 24.51
CA LYS A 87 -18.25 2.91 23.74
C LYS A 87 -19.40 3.20 22.76
N GLU A 88 -19.81 2.22 21.96
CA GLU A 88 -20.86 2.41 20.94
C GLU A 88 -22.25 2.57 21.55
N ALA A 89 -22.59 1.82 22.61
CA ALA A 89 -23.87 1.94 23.29
C ALA A 89 -24.07 3.36 23.86
N THR A 90 -23.01 3.96 24.40
CA THR A 90 -23.02 5.35 24.89
C THR A 90 -23.24 6.35 23.77
N LEU A 91 -22.57 6.18 22.62
CA LEU A 91 -22.66 7.08 21.48
C LEU A 91 -24.02 7.01 20.77
N CYS A 92 -24.60 5.81 20.67
CA CYS A 92 -25.81 5.55 19.89
C CYS A 92 -27.09 5.50 20.73
N GLY A 93 -26.99 5.60 22.07
CA GLY A 93 -28.14 5.52 22.97
C GLY A 93 -28.81 4.15 23.02
N TYR A 94 -28.05 3.07 22.76
CA TYR A 94 -28.58 1.71 22.82
C TYR A 94 -28.84 1.28 24.28
N ASN A 95 -29.82 0.39 24.47
CA ASN A 95 -30.02 -0.26 25.75
C ASN A 95 -28.73 -0.96 26.20
N GLN A 96 -28.36 -0.79 27.47
CA GLN A 96 -27.23 -1.50 28.02
C GLN A 96 -27.51 -3.02 27.99
N TRP A 97 -26.58 -3.78 27.40
CA TRP A 97 -26.53 -5.22 27.59
C TRP A 97 -26.32 -5.51 29.07
N LYS A 98 -27.40 -5.94 29.74
CA LYS A 98 -27.35 -6.41 31.12
C LYS A 98 -26.73 -7.80 31.14
N LYS A 99 -25.40 -7.84 31.13
CA LYS A 99 -24.59 -9.05 31.17
C LYS A 99 -25.00 -9.91 32.37
N GLU A 100 -25.08 -11.22 32.18
CA GLU A 100 -25.39 -12.16 33.27
C GLU A 100 -24.27 -12.24 34.32
N LYS A 101 -23.03 -11.97 33.87
CA LYS A 101 -21.82 -11.99 34.69
C LYS A 101 -20.98 -10.74 34.39
N ASP A 102 -20.18 -10.32 35.37
CA ASP A 102 -19.09 -9.38 35.10
C ASP A 102 -17.89 -10.14 34.52
N TYR A 103 -17.89 -10.32 33.20
CA TYR A 103 -16.86 -11.09 32.52
C TYR A 103 -15.45 -10.51 32.70
N LYS A 104 -15.29 -9.19 32.84
CA LYS A 104 -13.96 -8.58 33.05
C LYS A 104 -13.34 -9.02 34.38
N SER A 105 -14.13 -9.12 35.45
CA SER A 105 -13.62 -9.59 36.75
C SER A 105 -13.38 -11.11 36.82
N LEU A 106 -13.93 -11.89 35.88
CA LEU A 106 -13.64 -13.33 35.77
C LEU A 106 -12.29 -13.62 35.12
N LEU A 107 -11.68 -12.65 34.44
CA LEU A 107 -10.39 -12.79 33.78
C LEU A 107 -9.24 -12.54 34.79
N LYS A 108 -8.40 -13.56 35.00
CA LYS A 108 -7.25 -13.52 35.93
C LYS A 108 -5.96 -13.80 35.16
N SER A 109 -4.83 -13.30 35.65
CA SER A 109 -3.53 -13.41 34.97
C SER A 109 -3.08 -14.86 34.73
N ASN A 110 -3.32 -15.76 35.70
CA ASN A 110 -2.75 -17.11 35.69
C ASN A 110 -3.76 -18.21 35.31
N GLN A 111 -4.75 -17.90 34.47
CA GLN A 111 -5.74 -18.90 34.03
C GLN A 111 -5.16 -19.83 32.97
N GLU A 112 -5.60 -21.09 33.02
CA GLU A 112 -5.28 -22.05 31.98
C GLU A 112 -6.12 -21.78 30.72
N LEU A 113 -5.62 -22.25 29.58
CA LEU A 113 -6.26 -22.02 28.28
C LEU A 113 -7.72 -22.48 28.25
N ASP A 114 -8.02 -23.65 28.83
CA ASP A 114 -9.37 -24.21 28.80
C ASP A 114 -10.34 -23.35 29.66
N ASP A 115 -9.84 -22.69 30.73
CA ASP A 115 -10.65 -21.77 31.55
C ASP A 115 -11.02 -20.51 30.76
N THR A 116 -10.05 -19.91 30.04
CA THR A 116 -10.28 -18.67 29.29
C THR A 116 -11.18 -18.90 28.08
N ILE A 117 -11.05 -20.04 27.41
CA ILE A 117 -11.97 -20.49 26.36
C ILE A 117 -13.39 -20.70 26.91
N SER A 118 -13.52 -21.33 28.09
CA SER A 118 -14.82 -21.54 28.73
C SER A 118 -15.52 -20.22 29.07
N ILE A 119 -14.77 -19.26 29.64
CA ILE A 119 -15.29 -17.91 29.93
C ILE A 119 -15.73 -17.20 28.64
N PHE A 120 -14.95 -17.30 27.57
CA PHE A 120 -15.29 -16.69 26.29
C PHE A 120 -16.53 -17.34 25.65
N ALA A 121 -16.67 -18.66 25.73
CA ALA A 121 -17.86 -19.36 25.27
C ALA A 121 -19.12 -18.93 26.07
N ASP A 122 -19.01 -18.81 27.39
CA ASP A 122 -20.08 -18.29 28.24
C ASP A 122 -20.44 -16.83 27.91
N PHE A 123 -19.44 -15.99 27.60
CA PHE A 123 -19.63 -14.62 27.15
C PHE A 123 -20.43 -14.53 25.84
N LEU A 124 -20.05 -15.33 24.84
CA LEU A 124 -20.74 -15.37 23.55
C LEU A 124 -22.17 -15.91 23.69
N ARG A 125 -22.40 -16.89 24.59
CA ARG A 125 -23.75 -17.40 24.87
C ARG A 125 -24.65 -16.33 25.47
N ASP A 126 -24.14 -15.56 26.43
CA ASP A 126 -24.88 -14.45 27.04
C ASP A 126 -25.16 -13.33 26.01
N PHE A 127 -24.15 -12.95 25.22
CA PHE A 127 -24.35 -11.96 24.16
C PHE A 127 -25.40 -12.43 23.14
N LYS A 128 -25.37 -13.70 22.74
CA LYS A 128 -26.34 -14.27 21.80
C LYS A 128 -27.77 -14.25 22.36
N LYS A 129 -27.91 -14.47 23.67
CA LYS A 129 -29.21 -14.34 24.36
C LYS A 129 -29.70 -12.90 24.35
N TYR A 130 -28.82 -11.95 24.63
CA TYR A 130 -29.11 -10.51 24.56
C TYR A 130 -29.52 -10.07 23.15
N GLU A 131 -28.80 -10.53 22.12
CA GLU A 131 -29.07 -10.23 20.72
C GLU A 131 -30.48 -10.67 20.29
N GLY A 132 -30.99 -11.77 20.86
CA GLY A 132 -32.37 -12.25 20.68
C GLY A 132 -32.71 -12.77 19.29
N LYS A 133 -31.77 -12.72 18.32
CA LYS A 133 -31.99 -13.23 16.96
C LYS A 133 -31.89 -14.75 16.87
N LYS A 134 -32.68 -15.35 15.96
CA LYS A 134 -32.66 -16.79 15.68
C LYS A 134 -31.47 -17.22 14.80
N SER A 135 -31.04 -16.36 13.89
CA SER A 135 -29.88 -16.57 13.01
C SER A 135 -28.59 -16.72 13.80
N LYS A 136 -27.50 -17.19 13.18
CA LYS A 136 -26.22 -17.36 13.89
C LYS A 136 -25.53 -16.02 14.17
N LEU A 137 -24.79 -15.97 15.26
CA LEU A 137 -23.75 -14.97 15.50
C LEU A 137 -22.45 -15.48 14.87
N VAL A 138 -21.95 -14.77 13.86
CA VAL A 138 -20.71 -15.10 13.15
C VAL A 138 -19.57 -14.27 13.73
N LEU A 139 -18.77 -14.90 14.57
CA LEU A 139 -17.54 -14.34 15.11
C LEU A 139 -16.42 -14.47 14.06
N THR A 140 -16.02 -13.35 13.49
CA THR A 140 -14.94 -13.28 12.52
C THR A 140 -13.64 -12.91 13.23
N LEU A 141 -12.61 -13.76 13.10
CA LEU A 141 -11.28 -13.45 13.62
C LEU A 141 -10.38 -12.96 12.48
N MET A 142 -9.94 -11.72 12.57
CA MET A 142 -9.01 -11.10 11.64
C MET A 142 -7.90 -10.37 12.42
N PRO A 143 -7.06 -11.11 13.18
CA PRO A 143 -5.99 -10.51 13.97
C PRO A 143 -5.02 -9.73 13.06
N TYR A 144 -4.68 -8.49 13.43
CA TYR A 144 -3.72 -7.71 12.64
C TYR A 144 -2.27 -8.19 12.78
N ALA A 145 -1.99 -9.04 13.78
CA ALA A 145 -0.71 -9.68 14.01
C ALA A 145 -0.92 -11.07 14.61
N VAL A 146 -0.12 -12.05 14.17
CA VAL A 146 -0.10 -13.41 14.71
C VAL A 146 1.34 -13.80 15.01
N THR A 147 1.70 -13.89 16.30
CA THR A 147 3.08 -14.20 16.73
C THR A 147 3.48 -15.63 16.38
N ASN A 148 2.55 -16.58 16.50
CA ASN A 148 2.77 -17.99 16.19
C ASN A 148 1.52 -18.63 15.56
N VAL A 149 1.63 -19.05 14.31
CA VAL A 149 0.52 -19.62 13.51
C VAL A 149 0.06 -20.97 14.06
N ASP A 150 0.97 -21.85 14.48
CA ASP A 150 0.62 -23.17 15.01
C ASP A 150 -0.14 -23.05 16.33
N GLU A 151 0.30 -22.12 17.18
CA GLU A 151 -0.36 -21.83 18.46
C GLU A 151 -1.77 -21.24 18.23
N TYR A 152 -1.91 -20.32 17.27
CA TYR A 152 -3.19 -19.76 16.88
C TYR A 152 -4.16 -20.83 16.36
N ASN A 153 -3.67 -21.72 15.50
CA ASN A 153 -4.46 -22.83 14.98
C ASN A 153 -4.85 -23.82 16.08
N PHE A 154 -3.96 -24.09 17.04
CA PHE A 154 -4.28 -24.88 18.23
C PHE A 154 -5.38 -24.23 19.08
N TRP A 155 -5.30 -22.91 19.30
CA TRP A 155 -6.32 -22.15 20.00
C TRP A 155 -7.68 -22.25 19.29
N ILE A 156 -7.74 -22.08 17.97
CA ILE A 156 -8.97 -22.21 17.19
C ILE A 156 -9.58 -23.61 17.36
N GLN A 157 -8.77 -24.66 17.25
CA GLN A 157 -9.26 -26.04 17.43
C GLN A 157 -9.85 -26.26 18.83
N LYS A 158 -9.24 -25.68 19.87
CA LYS A 158 -9.73 -25.75 21.24
C LYS A 158 -11.03 -24.97 21.42
N PHE A 159 -11.14 -23.79 20.82
CA PHE A 159 -12.35 -22.98 20.86
C PHE A 159 -13.51 -23.64 20.10
N LEU A 160 -13.28 -24.19 18.90
CA LEU A 160 -14.29 -24.89 18.10
C LEU A 160 -14.94 -26.07 18.84
N LYS A 161 -14.19 -26.77 19.71
CA LYS A 161 -14.75 -27.83 20.56
C LYS A 161 -15.71 -27.33 21.64
N ASN A 162 -15.62 -26.04 21.99
CA ASN A 162 -16.41 -25.39 23.04
C ASN A 162 -17.32 -24.29 22.47
N ILE A 163 -17.51 -24.24 21.14
CA ILE A 163 -18.29 -23.18 20.52
C ILE A 163 -19.75 -23.26 20.97
N PRO A 164 -20.36 -22.15 21.42
CA PRO A 164 -21.76 -22.17 21.84
C PRO A 164 -22.72 -22.45 20.69
N GLU A 165 -23.89 -23.02 21.01
CA GLU A 165 -24.99 -23.12 20.05
C GLU A 165 -25.33 -21.74 19.45
N LYS A 166 -25.68 -21.74 18.16
CA LYS A 166 -25.98 -20.53 17.37
C LYS A 166 -24.83 -19.53 17.24
N VAL A 167 -23.61 -19.92 17.59
CA VAL A 167 -22.38 -19.18 17.26
C VAL A 167 -21.63 -19.95 16.18
N ALA A 168 -21.06 -19.23 15.22
CA ALA A 168 -20.14 -19.77 14.24
C ALA A 168 -18.85 -18.96 14.26
N LEU A 169 -17.72 -19.64 14.11
CA LEU A 169 -16.42 -19.01 13.92
C LEU A 169 -16.17 -18.83 12.42
N MET A 170 -15.69 -17.65 12.02
CA MET A 170 -15.23 -17.38 10.67
C MET A 170 -13.76 -16.94 10.66
N THR A 171 -12.97 -17.56 9.79
CA THR A 171 -11.57 -17.18 9.51
C THR A 171 -11.40 -16.84 8.04
N ILE A 172 -10.31 -16.14 7.74
CA ILE A 172 -9.99 -15.65 6.40
C ILE A 172 -8.53 -16.01 6.10
N GLU A 173 -8.30 -16.71 5.00
CA GLU A 173 -6.98 -17.10 4.54
C GLU A 173 -6.73 -16.59 3.11
N SER A 174 -5.47 -16.25 2.82
CA SER A 174 -5.08 -15.88 1.46
C SER A 174 -4.94 -17.12 0.58
N MET A 175 -5.32 -17.00 -0.69
CA MET A 175 -5.14 -18.07 -1.66
C MET A 175 -3.65 -18.45 -1.79
N GLY A 176 -3.33 -19.72 -1.53
CA GLY A 176 -1.97 -20.25 -1.57
C GLY A 176 -1.22 -20.20 -0.24
N GLU A 177 -1.84 -19.66 0.80
CA GLU A 177 -1.26 -19.51 2.15
C GLU A 177 -2.18 -20.11 3.22
N GLN A 178 -2.93 -21.16 2.86
CA GLN A 178 -3.84 -21.83 3.77
C GLN A 178 -3.05 -22.62 4.82
N THR A 179 -3.41 -22.40 6.09
CA THR A 179 -2.81 -23.03 7.27
C THR A 179 -3.81 -23.89 8.03
N GLN A 180 -5.09 -23.79 7.69
CA GLN A 180 -6.19 -24.43 8.40
C GLN A 180 -6.79 -25.64 7.67
N ASP A 181 -6.12 -26.17 6.65
CA ASP A 181 -6.62 -27.29 5.85
C ASP A 181 -6.96 -28.52 6.69
N ASP A 182 -6.18 -28.80 7.74
CA ASP A 182 -6.41 -29.90 8.68
C ASP A 182 -7.72 -29.78 9.50
N PHE A 183 -8.37 -28.61 9.50
CA PHE A 183 -9.65 -28.43 10.19
C PHE A 183 -10.80 -28.98 9.34
N PHE A 184 -10.59 -29.14 8.03
CA PHE A 184 -11.59 -29.58 7.07
C PHE A 184 -11.54 -31.10 6.92
N GLY A 185 -12.42 -31.79 7.66
CA GLY A 185 -12.50 -33.24 7.64
C GLY A 185 -13.45 -33.78 8.71
N LYS A 186 -13.35 -35.07 9.02
CA LYS A 186 -14.22 -35.74 10.02
C LYS A 186 -14.13 -35.14 11.43
N ARG A 187 -13.05 -34.41 11.73
CA ARG A 187 -12.78 -33.84 13.06
C ARG A 187 -13.72 -32.69 13.43
N PHE A 188 -14.17 -31.92 12.45
CA PHE A 188 -15.11 -30.81 12.62
C PHE A 188 -16.20 -30.89 11.55
N PRO A 189 -17.23 -31.74 11.69
CA PRO A 189 -18.14 -32.06 10.60
C PRO A 189 -19.01 -30.88 10.12
N LYS A 190 -19.19 -29.84 10.95
CA LYS A 190 -20.01 -28.65 10.66
C LYS A 190 -19.17 -27.50 10.12
N HIS A 191 -18.34 -27.76 9.12
CA HIS A 191 -17.48 -26.75 8.50
C HIS A 191 -17.99 -26.34 7.11
N ILE A 192 -17.67 -25.11 6.70
CA ILE A 192 -17.90 -24.61 5.34
C ILE A 192 -16.61 -23.96 4.85
N ASN A 193 -16.16 -24.35 3.67
CA ASN A 193 -15.05 -23.70 2.97
C ASN A 193 -15.61 -22.89 1.81
N ILE A 194 -15.39 -21.57 1.81
CA ILE A 194 -15.88 -20.66 0.78
C ILE A 194 -14.68 -20.06 0.06
N THR A 195 -14.60 -20.30 -1.24
CA THR A 195 -13.60 -19.66 -2.09
C THR A 195 -14.23 -18.48 -2.83
N ALA A 196 -13.62 -17.30 -2.69
CA ALA A 196 -14.02 -16.06 -3.35
C ALA A 196 -13.29 -15.80 -4.67
N THR A 197 -12.43 -16.72 -5.11
CA THR A 197 -11.61 -16.54 -6.32
C THR A 197 -12.49 -16.37 -7.55
N ASN A 198 -12.14 -15.39 -8.38
CA ASN A 198 -12.84 -15.06 -9.63
C ASN A 198 -14.33 -14.68 -9.45
N LEU A 199 -14.78 -14.33 -8.25
CA LEU A 199 -16.14 -13.77 -8.08
C LEU A 199 -16.28 -12.40 -8.76
N PHE A 200 -15.23 -11.60 -8.67
CA PHE A 200 -15.11 -10.31 -9.32
C PHE A 200 -13.63 -10.05 -9.66
N ASN A 201 -13.37 -8.98 -10.42
CA ASN A 201 -12.03 -8.50 -10.71
C ASN A 201 -11.83 -7.14 -10.04
N SER A 202 -11.06 -7.11 -8.94
CA SER A 202 -10.79 -5.87 -8.21
C SER A 202 -10.13 -4.80 -9.08
N ALA A 203 -9.23 -5.17 -10.00
CA ALA A 203 -8.59 -4.21 -10.89
C ALA A 203 -9.60 -3.55 -11.84
N ASP A 204 -10.57 -4.32 -12.36
CA ASP A 204 -11.62 -3.77 -13.22
C ASP A 204 -12.59 -2.88 -12.43
N ILE A 205 -12.91 -3.25 -11.18
CA ILE A 205 -13.75 -2.44 -10.29
C ILE A 205 -13.09 -1.11 -9.97
N TYR A 206 -11.81 -1.11 -9.58
CA TYR A 206 -11.06 0.11 -9.32
C TYR A 206 -10.87 0.95 -10.58
N LYS A 207 -10.69 0.32 -11.76
CA LYS A 207 -10.70 1.02 -13.04
C LYS A 207 -12.04 1.72 -13.27
N GLN A 208 -13.16 1.01 -13.16
CA GLN A 208 -14.49 1.59 -13.32
C GLN A 208 -14.72 2.77 -12.38
N LEU A 209 -14.34 2.63 -11.10
CA LEU A 209 -14.46 3.70 -10.10
C LEU A 209 -13.56 4.89 -10.41
N ALA A 210 -12.32 4.67 -10.82
CA ALA A 210 -11.40 5.75 -11.17
C ALA A 210 -11.82 6.46 -12.47
N THR A 211 -12.54 5.79 -13.35
CA THR A 211 -13.00 6.35 -14.63
C THR A 211 -14.47 6.76 -14.66
N SER A 212 -15.16 6.72 -13.52
CA SER A 212 -16.53 7.22 -13.41
C SER A 212 -16.57 8.74 -13.32
N GLY A 213 -17.74 9.32 -13.58
CA GLY A 213 -17.96 10.78 -13.63
C GLY A 213 -18.31 11.28 -15.02
N ASP A 214 -18.25 12.60 -15.20
CA ASP A 214 -18.55 13.23 -16.48
C ASP A 214 -17.52 12.83 -17.55
N LEU A 215 -17.99 12.23 -18.64
CA LEU A 215 -17.14 11.83 -19.76
C LEU A 215 -16.53 13.02 -20.51
N ASN A 216 -17.07 14.22 -20.31
CA ASN A 216 -16.52 15.46 -20.86
C ASN A 216 -15.43 16.08 -19.97
N ASP A 217 -15.22 15.57 -18.75
CA ASP A 217 -14.13 16.02 -17.88
C ASP A 217 -12.79 15.49 -18.42
N PRO A 218 -11.85 16.38 -18.79
CA PRO A 218 -10.52 16.00 -19.24
C PRO A 218 -9.76 15.09 -18.26
N GLN A 219 -10.00 15.21 -16.95
CA GLN A 219 -9.38 14.36 -15.95
C GLN A 219 -9.91 12.92 -16.00
N VAL A 220 -11.23 12.74 -16.19
CA VAL A 220 -11.83 11.41 -16.37
C VAL A 220 -11.29 10.77 -17.66
N ALA A 221 -11.29 11.51 -18.76
CA ALA A 221 -10.77 11.04 -20.05
C ALA A 221 -9.27 10.68 -19.98
N PHE A 222 -8.47 11.47 -19.27
CA PHE A 222 -7.05 11.17 -19.05
C PHE A 222 -6.87 9.88 -18.26
N ARG A 223 -7.58 9.69 -17.14
CA ARG A 223 -7.50 8.45 -16.34
C ARG A 223 -7.87 7.22 -17.17
N GLN A 224 -8.88 7.31 -18.04
CA GLN A 224 -9.19 6.23 -19.00
C GLN A 224 -8.00 5.91 -19.91
N CYS A 225 -7.36 6.94 -20.48
CA CYS A 225 -6.17 6.76 -21.31
C CYS A 225 -5.01 6.10 -20.53
N LEU A 226 -4.82 6.42 -19.24
CA LEU A 226 -3.80 5.79 -18.40
C LEU A 226 -4.01 4.28 -18.26
N PHE A 227 -5.24 3.85 -17.93
CA PHE A 227 -5.54 2.42 -17.83
C PHE A 227 -5.32 1.70 -19.15
N GLU A 228 -5.76 2.28 -20.26
CA GLU A 228 -5.60 1.68 -21.59
C GLU A 228 -4.14 1.62 -22.04
N MET A 229 -3.33 2.64 -21.74
CA MET A 229 -1.87 2.60 -21.93
C MET A 229 -1.23 1.51 -21.07
N GLY A 230 -1.64 1.38 -19.79
CA GLY A 230 -1.16 0.33 -18.90
C GLY A 230 -1.45 -1.08 -19.39
N THR A 231 -2.69 -1.33 -19.83
CA THR A 231 -3.09 -2.61 -20.44
C THR A 231 -2.31 -2.88 -21.73
N ALA A 232 -2.15 -1.86 -22.59
CA ALA A 232 -1.37 -2.00 -23.82
C ALA A 232 0.11 -2.28 -23.55
N ALA A 233 0.72 -1.61 -22.57
CA ALA A 233 2.11 -1.81 -22.17
C ALA A 233 2.34 -3.21 -21.59
N LYS A 234 1.45 -3.69 -20.69
CA LYS A 234 1.48 -5.06 -20.16
C LYS A 234 1.46 -6.11 -21.28
N ASN A 235 0.69 -5.84 -22.33
CA ASN A 235 0.57 -6.70 -23.51
C ASN A 235 1.63 -6.43 -24.59
N LYS A 236 2.68 -5.64 -24.29
CA LYS A 236 3.75 -5.25 -25.22
C LYS A 236 3.24 -4.66 -26.55
N ASN A 237 2.08 -4.01 -26.53
CA ASN A 237 1.45 -3.41 -27.72
C ASN A 237 1.78 -1.92 -27.84
N LYS A 238 2.93 -1.64 -28.45
CA LYS A 238 3.43 -0.28 -28.68
C LYS A 238 2.45 0.61 -29.44
N SER A 239 1.80 0.10 -30.49
CA SER A 239 0.87 0.88 -31.32
C SER A 239 -0.32 1.38 -30.51
N LYS A 240 -0.87 0.55 -29.61
CA LYS A 240 -1.97 0.96 -28.73
C LYS A 240 -1.51 1.97 -27.67
N VAL A 241 -0.29 1.83 -27.13
CA VAL A 241 0.29 2.86 -26.25
C VAL A 241 0.36 4.20 -26.96
N TYR A 242 0.79 4.23 -28.22
CA TYR A 242 0.79 5.46 -29.02
C TYR A 242 -0.60 6.05 -29.22
N GLN A 243 -1.57 5.21 -29.57
CA GLN A 243 -2.95 5.65 -29.80
C GLN A 243 -3.53 6.32 -28.55
N TRP A 244 -3.39 5.68 -27.39
CA TRP A 244 -3.92 6.20 -26.13
C TRP A 244 -3.09 7.35 -25.56
N GLY A 245 -1.77 7.34 -25.73
CA GLY A 245 -0.91 8.45 -25.35
C GLY A 245 -1.23 9.72 -26.13
N ASN A 246 -1.46 9.63 -27.45
CA ASN A 246 -1.90 10.78 -28.23
C ASN A 246 -3.28 11.29 -27.81
N LYS A 247 -4.23 10.39 -27.48
CA LYS A 247 -5.53 10.79 -26.92
C LYS A 247 -5.38 11.53 -25.58
N ALA A 248 -4.49 11.04 -24.71
CA ALA A 248 -4.18 11.69 -23.44
C ALA A 248 -3.61 13.11 -23.64
N LEU A 249 -2.72 13.29 -24.63
CA LEU A 249 -2.21 14.63 -24.97
C LEU A 249 -3.34 15.56 -25.46
N VAL A 250 -4.23 15.08 -26.31
CA VAL A 250 -5.33 15.88 -26.85
C VAL A 250 -6.32 16.29 -25.75
N CYS A 251 -6.77 15.36 -24.90
CA CYS A 251 -7.76 15.69 -23.88
C CYS A 251 -7.19 16.65 -22.84
N THR A 252 -5.94 16.46 -22.41
CA THR A 252 -5.29 17.38 -21.46
C THR A 252 -4.99 18.74 -22.08
N GLN A 253 -4.63 18.82 -23.36
CA GLN A 253 -4.48 20.10 -24.05
C GLN A 253 -5.80 20.88 -24.12
N GLN A 254 -6.91 20.20 -24.42
CA GLN A 254 -8.23 20.81 -24.54
C GLN A 254 -8.75 21.37 -23.20
N SER A 255 -8.24 20.89 -22.07
CA SER A 255 -8.57 21.44 -20.75
C SER A 255 -8.12 22.89 -20.55
N GLY A 256 -7.15 23.37 -21.32
CA GLY A 256 -6.51 24.68 -21.13
C GLY A 256 -5.49 24.71 -19.98
N ASP A 257 -5.40 23.67 -19.16
CA ASP A 257 -4.41 23.55 -18.10
C ASP A 257 -3.06 23.07 -18.67
N LYS A 258 -2.12 24.01 -18.82
CA LYS A 258 -0.77 23.73 -19.33
C LYS A 258 0.01 22.75 -18.44
N LEU A 259 -0.16 22.78 -17.11
CA LEU A 259 0.56 21.89 -16.21
C LEU A 259 0.02 20.46 -16.33
N PHE A 260 -1.29 20.32 -16.48
CA PHE A 260 -1.92 19.04 -16.76
C PHE A 260 -1.49 18.48 -18.13
N TRP A 261 -1.41 19.33 -19.15
CA TRP A 261 -0.92 18.95 -20.46
C TRP A 261 0.55 18.53 -20.46
N ALA A 262 1.42 19.24 -19.72
CA ALA A 262 2.79 18.81 -19.49
C ALA A 262 2.84 17.44 -18.79
N SER A 263 1.99 17.23 -17.78
CA SER A 263 1.91 15.94 -17.07
C SER A 263 1.57 14.76 -18.01
N ALA A 264 0.70 14.98 -19.01
CA ALA A 264 0.42 13.95 -20.01
C ALA A 264 1.65 13.57 -20.86
N HIS A 265 2.53 14.53 -21.17
CA HIS A 265 3.77 14.27 -21.91
C HIS A 265 4.72 13.36 -21.13
N ILE A 266 4.97 13.65 -19.85
CA ILE A 266 5.89 12.84 -19.05
C ILE A 266 5.35 11.43 -18.81
N VAL A 267 4.03 11.29 -18.60
CA VAL A 267 3.41 9.97 -18.41
C VAL A 267 3.46 9.14 -19.70
N PHE A 268 3.18 9.75 -20.86
CA PHE A 268 3.30 9.05 -22.13
C PHE A 268 4.75 8.64 -22.42
N ALA A 269 5.73 9.52 -22.13
CA ALA A 269 7.14 9.16 -22.22
C ALA A 269 7.49 7.98 -21.28
N GLY A 270 6.95 8.01 -20.05
CA GLY A 270 7.04 6.93 -19.05
C GLY A 270 6.71 5.56 -19.62
N PHE A 271 5.56 5.43 -20.29
CA PHE A 271 5.14 4.16 -20.90
C PHE A 271 6.06 3.70 -22.04
N LEU A 272 6.64 4.64 -22.79
CA LEU A 272 7.49 4.34 -23.94
C LEU A 272 8.90 3.84 -23.55
N PHE A 273 9.34 4.05 -22.31
CA PHE A 273 10.63 3.53 -21.82
C PHE A 273 10.73 2.00 -21.95
N SER A 274 9.65 1.26 -21.68
CA SER A 274 9.63 -0.21 -21.83
C SER A 274 9.72 -0.69 -23.28
N PHE A 275 9.54 0.21 -24.25
CA PHE A 275 9.67 -0.04 -25.68
C PHE A 275 10.95 0.55 -26.28
N GLU A 276 11.80 1.16 -25.44
CA GLU A 276 13.04 1.83 -25.83
C GLU A 276 12.85 2.82 -27.00
N ASP A 277 11.68 3.49 -27.07
CA ASP A 277 11.39 4.46 -28.14
C ASP A 277 12.03 5.81 -27.87
N VAL A 278 13.36 5.82 -27.88
CA VAL A 278 14.19 6.96 -27.52
C VAL A 278 13.76 8.24 -28.25
N LYS A 279 13.50 8.15 -29.56
CA LYS A 279 13.15 9.31 -30.38
C LYS A 279 11.86 9.97 -29.88
N LYS A 280 10.81 9.17 -29.64
CA LYS A 280 9.54 9.72 -29.18
C LYS A 280 9.59 10.15 -27.72
N ILE A 281 10.31 9.42 -26.88
CA ILE A 281 10.59 9.82 -25.49
C ILE A 281 11.23 11.21 -25.49
N GLU A 282 12.29 11.42 -26.29
CA GLU A 282 12.95 12.73 -26.36
C GLU A 282 12.00 13.84 -26.80
N GLU A 283 11.22 13.63 -27.86
CA GLU A 283 10.22 14.60 -28.34
C GLU A 283 9.20 14.99 -27.26
N LEU A 284 8.66 13.99 -26.54
CA LEU A 284 7.67 14.23 -25.47
C LEU A 284 8.29 14.98 -24.29
N LEU A 285 9.48 14.59 -23.88
CA LEU A 285 10.19 15.23 -22.79
C LEU A 285 10.57 16.68 -23.14
N ASP A 286 11.07 16.95 -24.35
CA ASP A 286 11.43 18.32 -24.77
C ASP A 286 10.22 19.24 -24.82
N LYS A 287 9.08 18.75 -25.33
CA LYS A 287 7.82 19.51 -25.32
C LYS A 287 7.34 19.82 -23.90
N GLY A 288 7.39 18.83 -23.02
CA GLY A 288 6.99 19.02 -21.63
C GLY A 288 7.89 19.98 -20.86
N ILE A 289 9.21 19.92 -21.09
CA ILE A 289 10.19 20.88 -20.57
C ILE A 289 9.84 22.29 -21.05
N TYR A 290 9.63 22.48 -22.35
CA TYR A 290 9.28 23.77 -22.92
C TYR A 290 8.02 24.37 -22.27
N ILE A 291 6.96 23.57 -22.10
CA ILE A 291 5.71 24.02 -21.44
C ILE A 291 5.98 24.43 -19.99
N CYS A 292 6.77 23.66 -19.25
CA CYS A 292 7.12 23.98 -17.86
C CYS A 292 8.02 25.22 -17.76
N GLU A 293 9.00 25.37 -18.65
CA GLU A 293 9.87 26.55 -18.70
C GLU A 293 9.08 27.83 -19.00
N GLU A 294 8.08 27.78 -19.89
CA GLU A 294 7.13 28.89 -20.08
C GLU A 294 6.32 29.21 -18.81
N LEU A 295 5.85 28.18 -18.10
CA LEU A 295 5.05 28.36 -16.87
C LEU A 295 5.86 28.96 -15.73
N LEU A 296 7.18 28.70 -15.67
CA LEU A 296 8.07 29.29 -14.66
C LEU A 296 8.25 30.81 -14.81
N LEU A 297 7.90 31.39 -15.97
CA LEU A 297 7.88 32.85 -16.15
C LEU A 297 6.74 33.51 -15.36
N ASN A 298 5.76 32.73 -14.88
CA ASN A 298 4.69 33.19 -14.01
C ASN A 298 5.00 32.83 -12.54
N GLU A 299 5.25 33.85 -11.71
CA GLU A 299 5.63 33.68 -10.31
C GLU A 299 4.62 32.85 -9.50
N GLU A 300 3.32 32.95 -9.80
CA GLU A 300 2.25 32.24 -9.09
C GLU A 300 2.27 30.73 -9.35
N LYS A 301 2.89 30.28 -10.45
CA LYS A 301 2.93 28.87 -10.86
C LYS A 301 4.24 28.16 -10.57
N ILE A 302 5.22 28.87 -9.98
CA ILE A 302 6.56 28.33 -9.72
C ILE A 302 6.49 27.06 -8.88
N THR A 303 5.82 27.09 -7.73
CA THR A 303 5.80 25.96 -6.78
C THR A 303 5.24 24.68 -7.40
N GLU A 304 4.15 24.78 -8.17
CA GLU A 304 3.52 23.64 -8.85
C GLU A 304 4.37 23.11 -10.02
N THR A 305 5.08 24.00 -10.72
CA THR A 305 5.81 23.68 -11.95
C THR A 305 7.18 23.08 -11.70
N VAL A 306 7.90 23.52 -10.66
CA VAL A 306 9.28 23.08 -10.36
C VAL A 306 9.36 21.57 -10.18
N GLY A 307 8.41 20.97 -9.46
CA GLY A 307 8.38 19.54 -9.23
C GLY A 307 8.25 18.75 -10.54
N LEU A 308 7.37 19.20 -11.44
CA LEU A 308 7.17 18.55 -12.73
C LEU A 308 8.38 18.74 -13.67
N LEU A 309 8.94 19.96 -13.74
CA LEU A 309 10.13 20.22 -14.54
C LEU A 309 11.33 19.38 -14.08
N ALA A 310 11.51 19.25 -12.77
CA ALA A 310 12.56 18.40 -12.21
C ALA A 310 12.37 16.93 -12.62
N GLN A 311 11.14 16.42 -12.66
CA GLN A 311 10.87 15.06 -13.16
C GLN A 311 11.23 14.92 -14.64
N PHE A 312 10.94 15.92 -15.47
CA PHE A 312 11.35 15.92 -16.88
C PHE A 312 12.86 15.86 -17.05
N TYR A 313 13.62 16.64 -16.27
CA TYR A 313 15.09 16.60 -16.28
C TYR A 313 15.61 15.22 -15.86
N GLY A 314 15.00 14.62 -14.82
CA GLY A 314 15.31 13.25 -14.41
C GLY A 314 15.06 12.23 -15.52
N TYR A 315 13.91 12.28 -16.19
CA TYR A 315 13.59 11.38 -17.31
C TYR A 315 14.50 11.60 -18.53
N LYS A 316 14.94 12.84 -18.81
CA LYS A 316 15.99 13.10 -19.81
C LYS A 316 17.30 12.44 -19.43
N GLY A 317 17.72 12.57 -18.17
CA GLY A 317 18.88 11.86 -17.63
C GLY A 317 18.79 10.35 -17.84
N ILE A 318 17.66 9.74 -17.48
CA ILE A 318 17.41 8.30 -17.66
C ILE A 318 17.44 7.89 -19.14
N SER A 319 16.77 8.61 -20.03
CA SER A 319 16.75 8.32 -21.46
C SER A 319 18.15 8.37 -22.08
N LEU A 320 18.97 9.35 -21.69
CA LEU A 320 20.36 9.46 -22.14
C LEU A 320 21.24 8.32 -21.60
N ASN A 321 20.98 7.87 -20.37
CA ASN A 321 21.65 6.71 -19.79
C ASN A 321 21.34 5.42 -20.59
N LEU A 322 20.08 5.19 -20.97
CA LEU A 322 19.70 4.04 -21.83
C LEU A 322 20.44 4.06 -23.17
N GLN A 323 20.69 5.25 -23.70
CA GLN A 323 21.50 5.45 -24.91
C GLN A 323 23.01 5.40 -24.66
N ARG A 324 23.47 5.09 -23.44
CA ARG A 324 24.87 5.10 -23.00
C ARG A 324 25.57 6.46 -23.15
N LYS A 325 24.81 7.56 -23.20
CA LYS A 325 25.31 8.94 -23.24
C LYS A 325 25.52 9.45 -21.80
N TYR A 326 26.40 8.78 -21.05
CA TYR A 326 26.55 8.98 -19.61
C TYR A 326 26.92 10.41 -19.21
N GLU A 327 27.84 11.08 -19.93
CA GLU A 327 28.20 12.47 -19.60
C GLU A 327 27.01 13.42 -19.69
N LYS A 328 26.21 13.31 -20.76
CA LYS A 328 25.00 14.10 -20.92
C LYS A 328 23.96 13.72 -19.86
N SER A 329 23.86 12.44 -19.52
CA SER A 329 22.97 11.98 -18.45
C SER A 329 23.31 12.65 -17.11
N ILE A 330 24.60 12.74 -16.76
CA ILE A 330 25.07 13.46 -15.57
C ILE A 330 24.66 14.93 -15.64
N ASP A 331 24.88 15.61 -16.78
CA ASP A 331 24.50 17.03 -16.95
C ASP A 331 23.02 17.27 -16.63
N TRP A 332 22.13 16.38 -17.08
CA TRP A 332 20.69 16.52 -16.84
C TRP A 332 20.28 16.21 -15.39
N PHE A 333 20.94 15.25 -14.72
CA PHE A 333 20.71 15.02 -13.29
C PHE A 333 21.24 16.17 -12.42
N GLU A 334 22.36 16.79 -12.79
CA GLU A 334 22.83 18.02 -12.14
C GLU A 334 21.85 19.18 -12.41
N LYS A 335 21.32 19.33 -13.63
CA LYS A 335 20.26 20.31 -13.93
C LYS A 335 19.00 20.08 -13.08
N GLN A 336 18.62 18.83 -12.85
CA GLN A 336 17.54 18.45 -11.94
C GLN A 336 17.84 18.87 -10.50
N ALA A 337 19.04 18.59 -10.00
CA ALA A 337 19.43 18.96 -8.64
C ALA A 337 19.42 20.49 -8.46
N ASP A 338 19.94 21.23 -9.44
CA ASP A 338 20.08 22.69 -9.39
C ASP A 338 18.73 23.40 -9.30
N ILE A 339 17.73 22.97 -10.08
CA ILE A 339 16.39 23.57 -10.02
C ILE A 339 15.70 23.24 -8.69
N LEU A 340 15.86 22.02 -8.17
CA LEU A 340 15.29 21.64 -6.88
C LEU A 340 15.94 22.41 -5.72
N GLU A 341 17.27 22.57 -5.77
CA GLU A 341 18.04 23.34 -4.80
C GLU A 341 17.61 24.80 -4.78
N LYS A 342 17.53 25.45 -5.95
CA LYS A 342 17.10 26.84 -6.11
C LYS A 342 15.73 27.13 -5.47
N HIS A 343 14.86 26.13 -5.43
CA HIS A 343 13.50 26.22 -4.89
C HIS A 343 13.32 25.50 -3.55
N ASN A 344 14.43 25.30 -2.80
CA ASN A 344 14.45 24.73 -1.45
C ASN A 344 13.83 23.32 -1.33
N GLN A 345 13.84 22.53 -2.41
CA GLN A 345 13.42 21.13 -2.44
C GLN A 345 14.62 20.20 -2.22
N ILE A 346 15.35 20.43 -1.12
CA ILE A 346 16.69 19.87 -0.88
C ILE A 346 16.72 18.34 -0.82
N VAL A 347 15.73 17.69 -0.18
CA VAL A 347 15.64 16.22 -0.11
C VAL A 347 15.54 15.60 -1.51
N MET A 348 14.79 16.22 -2.41
CA MET A 348 14.70 15.78 -3.80
C MET A 348 15.99 16.06 -4.58
N ALA A 349 16.64 17.21 -4.34
CA ALA A 349 17.93 17.54 -4.94
C ALA A 349 19.02 16.50 -4.59
N ILE A 350 19.04 16.01 -3.35
CA ILE A 350 19.91 14.90 -2.91
C ILE A 350 19.70 13.65 -3.77
N GLY A 351 18.44 13.28 -4.06
CA GLY A 351 18.12 12.17 -4.95
C GLY A 351 18.62 12.38 -6.38
N ALA A 352 18.53 13.60 -6.90
CA ALA A 352 19.07 13.95 -8.21
C ALA A 352 20.62 13.86 -8.26
N TYR A 353 21.30 14.38 -7.23
CA TYR A 353 22.76 14.24 -7.10
C TYR A 353 23.20 12.78 -6.96
N GLN A 354 22.43 11.93 -6.26
CA GLN A 354 22.69 10.50 -6.21
C GLN A 354 22.64 9.85 -7.59
N ASN A 355 21.65 10.21 -8.43
CA ASN A 355 21.57 9.70 -9.80
C ASN A 355 22.76 10.17 -10.66
N ALA A 356 23.14 11.45 -10.55
CA ALA A 356 24.34 11.98 -11.19
C ALA A 356 25.60 11.21 -10.76
N LEU A 357 25.74 10.93 -9.46
CA LEU A 357 26.88 10.20 -8.88
C LEU A 357 26.95 8.75 -9.37
N LEU A 358 25.81 8.08 -9.48
CA LEU A 358 25.71 6.72 -10.01
C LEU A 358 26.18 6.66 -11.47
N MET A 359 25.80 7.65 -12.29
CA MET A 359 26.25 7.75 -13.68
C MET A 359 27.75 8.08 -13.76
N ALA A 360 28.21 9.05 -12.97
CA ALA A 360 29.62 9.45 -12.90
C ALA A 360 30.52 8.28 -12.52
N HIS A 361 30.10 7.40 -11.63
CA HIS A 361 30.92 6.23 -11.30
C HIS A 361 31.09 5.23 -12.45
N ARG A 362 30.12 5.15 -13.36
CA ARG A 362 30.20 4.27 -14.54
C ARG A 362 31.09 4.83 -15.64
N SER A 363 31.07 6.14 -15.86
CA SER A 363 31.73 6.76 -17.04
C SER A 363 32.87 7.71 -16.71
N ASN A 364 32.82 8.41 -15.57
CA ASN A 364 33.69 9.55 -15.29
C ASN A 364 33.95 9.73 -13.78
N LYS A 365 34.96 8.99 -13.30
CA LYS A 365 35.34 8.97 -11.88
C LYS A 365 35.85 10.32 -11.36
N GLU A 366 36.30 11.22 -12.25
CA GLU A 366 36.75 12.56 -11.88
C GLU A 366 35.57 13.45 -11.48
N ARG A 367 34.42 13.27 -12.12
CA ARG A 367 33.20 14.04 -11.85
C ARG A 367 32.55 13.69 -10.50
N ILE A 368 32.83 12.51 -9.95
CA ILE A 368 32.39 12.08 -8.61
C ILE A 368 32.76 13.14 -7.57
N LYS A 369 34.01 13.63 -7.56
CA LYS A 369 34.47 14.61 -6.58
C LYS A 369 33.66 15.90 -6.67
N LYS A 370 33.46 16.42 -7.87
CA LYS A 370 32.69 17.66 -8.11
C LYS A 370 31.25 17.54 -7.59
N ILE A 371 30.60 16.42 -7.87
CA ILE A 371 29.22 16.17 -7.44
C ILE A 371 29.13 16.13 -5.91
N VAL A 372 30.00 15.37 -5.23
CA VAL A 372 29.94 15.24 -3.77
C VAL A 372 30.37 16.50 -3.04
N ASP A 373 31.33 17.26 -3.58
CA ASP A 373 31.73 18.56 -3.01
C ASP A 373 30.58 19.57 -3.01
N LYS A 374 29.71 19.50 -4.03
CA LYS A 374 28.50 20.32 -4.11
C LYS A 374 27.38 19.79 -3.22
N ALA A 375 27.08 18.50 -3.31
CA ALA A 375 25.88 17.93 -2.70
C ALA A 375 26.01 17.68 -1.18
N PHE A 376 27.22 17.37 -0.69
CA PHE A 376 27.44 17.06 0.71
C PHE A 376 27.13 18.24 1.65
N PRO A 377 27.66 19.46 1.44
CA PRO A 377 27.39 20.59 2.33
C PRO A 377 25.91 21.00 2.39
N ILE A 378 25.16 20.74 1.32
CA ILE A 378 23.73 21.05 1.24
C ILE A 378 22.95 20.03 2.07
N GLY A 379 23.17 18.72 1.81
CA GLY A 379 22.44 17.69 2.53
C GLY A 379 22.83 17.57 4.00
N TYR A 380 24.10 17.80 4.36
CA TYR A 380 24.55 17.71 5.75
C TYR A 380 23.95 18.80 6.65
N LYS A 381 23.41 19.89 6.08
CA LYS A 381 22.73 20.96 6.83
C LYS A 381 21.27 20.65 7.16
N LEU A 382 20.68 19.61 6.58
CA LEU A 382 19.32 19.19 6.91
C LEU A 382 19.24 18.75 8.37
N ASP A 383 18.07 18.92 8.97
CA ASP A 383 17.73 18.28 10.24
C ASP A 383 17.67 16.76 10.09
N ASP A 384 17.73 16.07 11.22
CA ASP A 384 17.88 14.62 11.25
C ASP A 384 16.67 13.86 10.68
N ASP A 385 15.46 14.41 10.76
CA ASP A 385 14.25 13.77 10.24
C ASP A 385 14.19 13.86 8.70
N LEU A 386 14.46 15.05 8.14
CA LEU A 386 14.59 15.21 6.69
C LEU A 386 15.77 14.41 6.14
N LEU A 387 16.86 14.33 6.88
CA LEU A 387 18.02 13.57 6.46
C LEU A 387 17.66 12.08 6.38
N ARG A 388 17.04 11.48 7.42
CA ARG A 388 16.60 10.07 7.44
C ARG A 388 15.72 9.68 6.25
N ALA A 389 14.89 10.61 5.76
CA ALA A 389 14.01 10.40 4.62
C ALA A 389 14.72 10.53 3.25
N SER A 390 16.01 10.86 3.23
CA SER A 390 16.79 11.13 2.01
C SER A 390 17.78 10.00 1.67
N ALA A 391 18.31 10.04 0.45
CA ALA A 391 19.38 9.13 0.01
C ALA A 391 20.80 9.64 0.33
N PHE A 392 20.92 10.53 1.31
CA PHE A 392 22.18 11.18 1.68
C PHE A 392 23.35 10.25 2.04
N PRO A 393 23.16 9.04 2.64
CA PRO A 393 24.28 8.16 2.99
C PRO A 393 25.22 7.85 1.81
N ILE A 394 24.71 7.79 0.58
CA ILE A 394 25.52 7.53 -0.62
C ILE A 394 26.43 8.73 -0.94
N ILE A 395 25.91 9.95 -0.82
CA ILE A 395 26.68 11.18 -1.03
C ILE A 395 27.78 11.28 0.02
N ALA A 396 27.43 11.07 1.29
CA ALA A 396 28.38 11.13 2.40
C ALA A 396 29.48 10.08 2.28
N TYR A 397 29.14 8.84 1.90
CA TYR A 397 30.12 7.80 1.64
C TYR A 397 31.16 8.28 0.62
N TRP A 398 30.73 8.76 -0.54
CA TRP A 398 31.65 9.19 -1.59
C TRP A 398 32.40 10.48 -1.25
N TYR A 399 31.80 11.39 -0.48
CA TYR A 399 32.49 12.57 0.05
C TYR A 399 33.69 12.17 0.92
N LEU A 400 33.50 11.24 1.86
CA LEU A 400 34.58 10.69 2.70
C LEU A 400 35.66 9.97 1.88
N GLN A 401 35.29 9.32 0.77
CA GLN A 401 36.25 8.59 -0.09
C GLN A 401 37.05 9.50 -1.04
N LYS A 402 36.49 10.67 -1.40
CA LYS A 402 37.06 11.55 -2.44
C LYS A 402 37.72 12.81 -1.91
N ASN A 403 37.51 13.13 -0.64
CA ASN A 403 38.11 14.28 0.01
C ASN A 403 39.10 13.88 1.10
N SER A 404 40.20 14.63 1.17
CA SER A 404 41.17 14.53 2.27
C SER A 404 40.69 15.40 3.42
N LEU A 405 40.00 14.78 4.38
CA LEU A 405 39.40 15.45 5.53
C LEU A 405 40.23 15.23 6.80
N GLN A 406 40.07 16.12 7.78
CA GLN A 406 40.67 15.94 9.11
C GLN A 406 40.00 14.78 9.86
N LYS A 407 40.72 14.14 10.78
CA LYS A 407 40.21 12.95 11.51
C LYS A 407 38.96 13.28 12.33
N GLU A 408 38.93 14.49 12.89
CA GLU A 408 37.84 15.02 13.70
C GLU A 408 36.56 15.16 12.87
N GLU A 409 36.69 15.69 11.64
CA GLU A 409 35.57 15.84 10.70
C GLU A 409 35.04 14.47 10.25
N ILE A 410 35.93 13.55 9.90
CA ILE A 410 35.55 12.17 9.54
C ILE A 410 34.78 11.51 10.69
N SER A 411 35.27 11.66 11.93
CA SER A 411 34.63 11.12 13.12
C SER A 411 33.23 11.71 13.32
N ALA A 412 33.08 13.03 13.22
CA ALA A 412 31.79 13.70 13.39
C ALA A 412 30.75 13.25 12.34
N ILE A 413 31.15 13.14 11.08
CA ILE A 413 30.27 12.67 9.99
C ILE A 413 29.82 11.24 10.26
N ARG A 414 30.75 10.35 10.59
CA ARG A 414 30.46 8.94 10.86
C ARG A 414 29.53 8.77 12.06
N SER A 415 29.82 9.46 13.17
CA SER A 415 28.98 9.39 14.37
C SER A 415 27.55 9.82 14.10
N ARG A 416 27.35 10.93 13.37
CA ARG A 416 26.01 11.38 13.00
C ARG A 416 25.29 10.38 12.11
N LEU A 417 25.95 9.83 11.09
CA LEU A 417 25.32 8.88 10.18
C LEU A 417 25.03 7.53 10.84
N SER A 418 25.89 7.06 11.76
CA SER A 418 25.61 5.89 12.60
C SER A 418 24.34 6.07 13.44
N TYR A 419 24.18 7.25 14.06
CA TYR A 419 22.99 7.58 14.84
C TYR A 419 21.71 7.56 13.98
N LEU A 420 21.79 8.01 12.72
CA LEU A 420 20.62 8.12 11.84
C LEU A 420 20.28 6.83 11.08
N TYR A 421 21.28 6.04 10.69
CA TYR A 421 21.11 4.94 9.75
C TYR A 421 21.71 3.61 10.22
N THR A 422 22.08 3.51 11.50
CA THR A 422 22.85 2.40 12.12
C THR A 422 24.32 2.37 11.72
N ASP A 423 25.14 1.64 12.49
CA ASP A 423 26.58 1.50 12.24
C ASP A 423 26.95 0.89 10.88
N ASN A 424 25.99 0.22 10.22
CA ASN A 424 26.20 -0.41 8.92
C ASN A 424 25.92 0.52 7.73
N TRP A 425 25.71 1.81 7.94
CA TRP A 425 25.32 2.75 6.89
C TRP A 425 26.33 2.82 5.73
N GLU A 426 27.64 2.74 5.98
CA GLU A 426 28.67 2.76 4.93
C GLU A 426 28.57 1.53 4.02
N LEU A 427 28.35 0.35 4.61
CA LEU A 427 28.14 -0.90 3.87
C LEU A 427 26.86 -0.84 3.05
N SER A 428 25.78 -0.30 3.63
CA SER A 428 24.51 -0.09 2.95
C SER A 428 24.67 0.87 1.77
N ALA A 429 25.31 2.01 1.97
CA ALA A 429 25.57 3.00 0.91
C ALA A 429 26.38 2.41 -0.24
N LYS A 430 27.44 1.64 0.08
CA LYS A 430 28.24 0.94 -0.92
C LYS A 430 27.44 -0.12 -1.70
N LYS A 431 26.57 -0.89 -1.04
CA LYS A 431 25.73 -1.92 -1.69
C LYS A 431 24.64 -1.31 -2.57
N HIS A 432 23.93 -0.30 -2.10
CA HIS A 432 22.89 0.39 -2.87
C HIS A 432 23.45 1.10 -4.11
N PHE A 433 24.74 1.40 -4.11
CA PHE A 433 25.44 1.90 -5.29
C PHE A 433 25.70 0.83 -6.37
N VAL A 434 25.77 -0.44 -5.99
CA VAL A 434 26.03 -1.58 -6.89
C VAL A 434 24.74 -2.18 -7.46
N ILE A 435 23.62 -2.15 -6.73
CA ILE A 435 22.38 -2.84 -7.12
C ILE A 435 21.54 -2.06 -8.17
N VAL A 436 21.69 -0.73 -8.27
CA VAL A 436 20.90 0.11 -9.21
C VAL A 436 21.35 -0.07 -10.68
N SER A 437 22.32 -0.96 -10.97
CA SER A 437 22.68 -1.31 -12.35
C SER A 437 21.77 -2.33 -13.04
N GLU A 438 21.04 -3.16 -12.30
CA GLU A 438 20.31 -4.29 -12.92
C GLU A 438 18.79 -4.12 -12.94
N ASN A 439 18.21 -3.33 -12.03
CA ASN A 439 16.75 -3.30 -11.84
C ASN A 439 15.97 -2.28 -12.70
N TYR A 440 16.65 -1.55 -13.60
CA TYR A 440 15.98 -0.74 -14.62
C TYR A 440 15.89 -1.45 -15.99
N ILE A 441 16.31 -2.71 -16.08
CA ILE A 441 16.41 -3.48 -17.35
C ILE A 441 15.84 -4.90 -17.19
N LYS A 442 14.71 -5.08 -16.51
CA LYS A 442 13.94 -6.34 -16.63
C LYS A 442 12.46 -6.08 -16.82
#